data_AF-A0A2U2PED8-F1
#
_entry.id   AF-A0A2U2PED8-F1
#
_cell.length_a   1.000
_cell.length_b   1.000
_cell.length_c   1.000
_cell.angle_alpha   90.00
_cell.angle_beta   90.00
_cell.angle_gamma   90.00
#
_symmetry.space_group_name_H-M   'P 1'
#
loop_
_entity.id
_entity.type
_entity.pdbx_description
1 polymer ?
#
loop_
_entity_poly.entity_id
_entity_poly.type
_entity_poly.pdbx_seq_one_letter_code
_entity_poly.pdbx_strand_id
1 'polypeptide(L)'
;MAKVTEQDVIAFLKDKIESLNSELKKTQAALDAFSGKAASAPREKAADPEAVTAPKRRGRKPAVKKDVVKALDVPQEFDPSGKLDGKVAFVLSTSGPLFNTEIIEKLKELEPEKDPVKLEKAVMVKLSALHKAGRIQGQKEGRKFKYQL
;
A
#
# COMPACT_ATOMS: atom_id res chain seq x y z
N MET A 1 -0.06 -50.72 -8.63
CA MET A 1 -0.27 -49.45 -7.90
C MET A 1 0.85 -49.33 -6.89
N ALA A 2 1.72 -48.31 -7.00
CA ALA A 2 2.84 -48.14 -6.07
C ALA A 2 2.30 -47.75 -4.69
N LYS A 3 2.67 -48.51 -3.66
CA LYS A 3 2.31 -48.21 -2.27
C LYS A 3 3.29 -47.16 -1.78
N VAL A 4 2.83 -45.93 -1.63
CA VAL A 4 3.60 -44.86 -0.98
C VAL A 4 3.93 -45.33 0.43
N THR A 5 5.22 -45.37 0.76
CA THR A 5 5.68 -45.82 2.08
C THR A 5 5.77 -44.65 3.04
N GLU A 6 5.77 -44.94 4.34
CA GLU A 6 5.97 -43.90 5.36
C GLU A 6 7.31 -43.17 5.19
N GLN A 7 8.34 -43.86 4.66
CA GLN A 7 9.63 -43.25 4.34
C GLN A 7 9.53 -42.22 3.21
N ASP A 8 8.70 -42.47 2.19
CA ASP A 8 8.46 -41.51 1.10
C ASP A 8 7.75 -40.24 1.64
N VAL A 9 6.82 -40.41 2.57
CA VAL A 9 6.13 -39.29 3.23
C VAL A 9 7.13 -38.48 4.06
N ILE A 10 8.00 -39.14 4.83
CA ILE A 10 9.02 -38.46 5.62
C ILE A 10 10.01 -37.70 4.73
N ALA A 11 10.46 -38.29 3.62
CA ALA A 11 11.35 -37.65 2.67
C ALA A 11 10.71 -36.39 2.06
N PHE A 12 9.46 -36.52 1.58
CA PHE A 12 8.71 -35.39 1.03
C PHE A 12 8.54 -34.25 2.06
N LEU A 13 8.23 -34.57 3.32
CA LEU A 13 8.08 -33.56 4.36
C LEU A 13 9.40 -32.87 4.69
N LYS A 14 10.54 -33.59 4.69
CA LYS A 14 11.87 -33.00 4.87
C LYS A 14 12.22 -32.05 3.74
N ASP A 15 12.03 -32.47 2.49
CA ASP A 15 12.27 -31.63 1.32
C ASP A 15 11.38 -30.37 1.37
N LYS A 16 10.13 -30.53 1.82
CA LYS A 16 9.21 -29.40 1.99
C LYS A 16 9.69 -28.42 3.07
N ILE A 17 10.21 -28.91 4.19
CA ILE A 17 10.78 -28.10 5.27
C ILE A 17 12.00 -27.32 4.75
N GLU A 18 12.89 -27.98 4.00
CA GLU A 18 14.07 -27.32 3.42
C GLU A 18 13.68 -26.22 2.42
N SER A 19 12.71 -26.48 1.55
CA SER A 19 12.17 -25.49 0.62
C SER A 19 11.64 -24.27 1.37
N LEU A 20 10.80 -24.47 2.39
CA LEU A 20 10.21 -23.39 3.18
C LEU A 20 11.28 -22.59 3.94
N ASN A 21 12.29 -23.25 4.50
CA ASN A 21 13.41 -22.57 5.14
C ASN A 21 14.23 -21.72 4.15
N SER A 22 14.38 -22.18 2.91
CA SER A 22 15.05 -21.40 1.86
C SER A 22 14.26 -20.14 1.50
N GLU A 23 12.93 -20.23 1.46
CA GLU A 23 12.03 -19.11 1.21
C GLU A 23 12.06 -18.11 2.37
N LEU A 24 12.02 -18.58 3.61
CA LEU A 24 12.15 -17.75 4.80
C LEU A 24 13.47 -16.98 4.83
N LYS A 25 14.58 -17.61 4.44
CA LYS A 25 15.89 -16.92 4.36
C LYS A 25 15.86 -15.79 3.32
N LYS A 26 15.22 -16.02 2.16
CA LYS A 26 15.11 -15.00 1.10
C LYS A 26 14.23 -13.82 1.54
N THR A 27 13.10 -14.09 2.17
CA THR A 27 12.20 -13.04 2.67
C THR A 27 12.84 -12.27 3.82
N GLN A 28 13.57 -12.96 4.72
CA GLN A 28 14.33 -12.31 5.80
C GLN A 28 15.43 -11.41 5.24
N ALA A 29 16.20 -11.87 4.24
CA ALA A 29 17.22 -11.04 3.60
C ALA A 29 16.63 -9.80 2.92
N ALA A 30 15.46 -9.92 2.29
CA ALA A 30 14.74 -8.77 1.74
C ALA A 30 14.27 -7.82 2.84
N LEU A 31 13.75 -8.34 3.95
CA LEU A 31 13.35 -7.54 5.11
C LEU A 31 14.55 -6.81 5.74
N ASP A 32 15.68 -7.47 5.89
CA ASP A 32 16.92 -6.88 6.41
C ASP A 32 17.44 -5.76 5.49
N ALA A 33 17.29 -5.92 4.17
CA ALA A 33 17.60 -4.88 3.20
C ALA A 33 16.66 -3.66 3.31
N PHE A 34 15.36 -3.87 3.55
CA PHE A 34 14.39 -2.79 3.74
C PHE A 34 14.48 -2.11 5.11
N SER A 35 14.83 -2.85 6.15
CA SER A 35 14.97 -2.34 7.52
C SER A 35 16.30 -1.64 7.78
N GLY A 36 17.19 -1.57 6.77
CA GLY A 36 18.51 -0.95 6.90
C GLY A 36 19.44 -1.70 7.86
N LYS A 37 19.08 -2.94 8.23
CA LYS A 37 19.84 -3.81 9.13
C LYS A 37 20.84 -4.69 8.39
N ALA A 38 20.84 -4.64 7.05
CA ALA A 38 21.83 -5.30 6.21
C ALA A 38 23.23 -4.75 6.55
N ALA A 39 24.00 -5.56 7.28
CA ALA A 39 25.41 -5.36 7.52
C ALA A 39 26.10 -5.05 6.19
N SER A 40 26.74 -3.88 6.14
CA SER A 40 27.46 -3.38 4.98
C SER A 40 28.57 -4.35 4.59
N ALA A 41 28.33 -5.17 3.56
CA ALA A 41 29.40 -5.79 2.80
C ALA A 41 29.90 -4.81 1.72
N PRO A 42 31.20 -4.80 1.39
CA PRO A 42 31.83 -3.71 0.66
C PRO A 42 31.41 -3.75 -0.81
N ARG A 43 30.88 -2.62 -1.31
CA ARG A 43 30.71 -2.38 -2.75
C ARG A 43 32.09 -2.20 -3.38
N GLU A 44 32.55 -3.20 -4.11
CA GLU A 44 33.59 -3.05 -5.12
C GLU A 44 33.12 -2.05 -6.18
N LYS A 45 33.91 -1.00 -6.36
CA LYS A 45 33.77 -0.01 -7.42
C LYS A 45 34.13 -0.68 -8.74
N ALA A 46 33.20 -0.74 -9.67
CA ALA A 46 33.49 -0.94 -11.09
C ALA A 46 33.07 0.32 -11.85
N ALA A 47 33.99 0.75 -12.71
CA ALA A 47 34.06 2.05 -13.37
C ALA A 47 32.97 2.28 -14.43
N ASP A 48 32.74 3.56 -14.70
CA ASP A 48 31.98 4.11 -15.83
C ASP A 48 32.42 3.50 -17.19
N PRO A 49 31.54 3.56 -18.21
CA PRO A 49 31.72 4.67 -19.16
C PRO A 49 30.42 5.33 -19.67
N GLU A 50 30.60 6.61 -20.01
CA GLU A 50 29.99 7.35 -21.14
C GLU A 50 28.51 7.74 -21.11
N ALA A 51 28.30 8.93 -20.54
CA ALA A 51 27.72 10.11 -21.19
C ALA A 51 26.79 9.91 -22.41
N VAL A 52 25.48 10.00 -22.17
CA VAL A 52 24.52 10.53 -23.15
C VAL A 52 23.81 11.73 -22.54
N THR A 53 24.07 12.89 -23.14
CA THR A 53 23.48 14.19 -22.79
C THR A 53 21.98 14.21 -23.09
N ALA A 54 21.14 14.17 -22.05
CA ALA A 54 19.73 14.50 -22.13
C ALA A 54 19.47 15.95 -21.67
N PRO A 55 18.58 16.71 -22.35
CA PRO A 55 18.44 18.14 -22.13
C PRO A 55 17.85 18.46 -20.73
N LYS A 56 18.45 19.47 -20.09
CA LYS A 56 18.08 20.06 -18.80
C LYS A 56 16.57 20.32 -18.70
N ARG A 57 15.84 19.46 -17.98
CA ARG A 57 14.51 19.80 -17.50
C ARG A 57 14.67 20.83 -16.37
N ARG A 58 14.08 22.00 -16.61
CA ARG A 58 14.01 23.16 -15.70
C ARG A 58 13.78 22.72 -14.26
N GLY A 59 14.61 23.26 -13.36
CA GLY A 59 14.67 22.91 -11.96
C GLY A 59 13.31 22.92 -11.29
N ARG A 60 12.86 21.73 -10.88
CA ARG A 60 11.82 21.59 -9.87
C ARG A 60 12.56 21.55 -8.53
N LYS A 61 12.50 22.66 -7.78
CA LYS A 61 13.00 22.70 -6.41
C LYS A 61 12.45 21.48 -5.65
N PRO A 62 13.24 20.78 -4.83
CA PRO A 62 12.70 19.74 -3.97
C PRO A 62 11.61 20.37 -3.10
N ALA A 63 10.39 19.84 -3.20
CA ALA A 63 9.30 20.29 -2.36
C ALA A 63 9.68 20.00 -0.91
N VAL A 64 9.89 21.08 -0.16
CA VAL A 64 10.04 21.07 1.30
C VAL A 64 8.88 20.25 1.85
N LYS A 65 9.19 19.11 2.49
CA LYS A 65 8.23 18.34 3.26
C LYS A 65 7.78 19.26 4.39
N LYS A 66 6.66 19.94 4.21
CA LYS A 66 6.01 20.68 5.28
C LYS A 66 5.35 19.66 6.19
N ASP A 67 5.91 19.61 7.39
CA ASP A 67 5.35 18.99 8.57
C ASP A 67 3.91 19.40 8.84
N VAL A 68 3.23 18.50 9.56
CA VAL A 68 1.94 18.67 10.23
C VAL A 68 0.77 18.82 9.27
N VAL A 69 0.32 17.68 8.74
CA VAL A 69 -0.98 17.65 8.09
C VAL A 69 -2.05 17.67 9.17
N LYS A 70 -2.79 18.78 9.19
CA LYS A 70 -4.00 18.99 9.96
C LYS A 70 -4.93 17.79 9.75
N ALA A 71 -5.23 17.06 10.83
CA ALA A 71 -6.21 15.99 10.84
C ALA A 71 -7.52 16.50 10.21
N LEU A 72 -8.15 15.66 9.39
CA LEU A 72 -9.49 15.95 8.89
C LEU A 72 -10.41 16.17 10.09
N ASP A 73 -11.23 17.22 10.04
CA ASP A 73 -12.41 17.32 10.90
C ASP A 73 -13.27 16.11 10.56
N VAL A 74 -13.30 15.13 11.46
CA VAL A 74 -14.13 13.94 11.34
C VAL A 74 -15.50 14.36 11.86
N PRO A 75 -16.52 14.54 10.99
CA PRO A 75 -17.86 14.78 11.47
C PRO A 75 -18.33 13.50 12.17
N GLN A 76 -18.80 13.60 13.41
CA GLN A 76 -19.38 12.46 14.14
C GLN A 76 -20.69 11.98 13.50
N GLU A 77 -21.29 12.78 12.62
CA GLU A 77 -22.57 12.50 11.97
C GLU A 77 -22.40 12.39 10.44
N PHE A 78 -23.01 11.37 9.86
CA PHE A 78 -23.05 11.17 8.42
C PHE A 78 -24.02 12.17 7.78
N ASP A 79 -23.49 13.16 7.07
CA ASP A 79 -24.32 14.11 6.29
C ASP A 79 -24.47 13.62 4.83
N PRO A 80 -25.65 13.13 4.40
CA PRO A 80 -25.92 12.69 3.03
C PRO A 80 -25.91 13.84 2.01
N SER A 81 -26.03 15.10 2.43
CA SER A 81 -25.84 16.29 1.58
C SER A 81 -24.39 16.78 1.56
N GLY A 82 -23.57 16.28 2.49
CA GLY A 82 -22.20 16.69 2.71
C GLY A 82 -21.24 16.35 1.56
N LYS A 83 -20.09 17.04 1.57
CA LYS A 83 -18.98 16.79 0.64
C LYS A 83 -18.52 15.33 0.75
N LEU A 84 -18.23 14.69 -0.39
CA LEU A 84 -17.69 13.31 -0.43
C LEU A 84 -16.47 13.11 0.48
N ASP A 85 -15.67 14.17 0.68
CA ASP A 85 -14.49 14.15 1.56
C ASP A 85 -14.87 13.84 3.02
N GLY A 86 -15.99 14.39 3.51
CA GLY A 86 -16.49 14.13 4.87
C GLY A 86 -17.08 12.73 5.01
N LYS A 87 -17.71 12.21 3.94
CA LYS A 87 -18.26 10.84 3.90
C LYS A 87 -17.16 9.79 3.91
N VAL A 88 -16.11 10.01 3.13
CA VAL A 88 -14.91 9.14 3.14
C VAL A 88 -14.23 9.20 4.51
N ALA A 89 -14.10 10.39 5.11
CA ALA A 89 -13.56 10.53 6.46
C ALA A 89 -14.40 9.78 7.51
N PHE A 90 -15.73 9.89 7.45
CA PHE A 90 -16.64 9.16 8.33
C PHE A 90 -16.50 7.64 8.19
N VAL A 91 -16.43 7.14 6.96
CA VAL A 91 -16.26 5.69 6.72
C VAL A 91 -14.92 5.19 7.27
N LEU A 92 -13.85 5.97 7.09
CA LEU A 92 -12.51 5.66 7.63
C LEU A 92 -12.44 5.79 9.16
N SER A 93 -13.17 6.72 9.78
CA SER A 93 -13.22 6.83 11.25
C SER A 93 -14.03 5.72 11.90
N THR A 94 -15.15 5.32 11.29
CA THR A 94 -16.05 4.29 11.83
C THR A 94 -15.50 2.89 11.61
N SER A 95 -14.83 2.65 10.48
CA SER A 95 -14.40 1.31 10.08
C SER A 95 -12.89 1.06 10.23
N GLY A 96 -12.11 2.11 10.46
CA GLY A 96 -10.65 2.02 10.51
C GLY A 96 -9.99 1.90 9.13
N PRO A 97 -8.80 1.27 9.04
CA PRO A 97 -8.04 1.17 7.80
C PRO A 97 -8.74 0.28 6.77
N LEU A 98 -9.20 0.86 5.66
CA LEU A 98 -9.96 0.17 4.62
C LEU A 98 -9.33 0.29 3.23
N PHE A 99 -9.62 -0.68 2.37
CA PHE A 99 -9.27 -0.62 0.96
C PHE A 99 -10.24 0.27 0.18
N ASN A 100 -9.81 0.76 -1.00
CA ASN A 100 -10.69 1.57 -1.85
C ASN A 100 -12.03 0.87 -2.17
N THR A 101 -12.01 -0.44 -2.40
CA THR A 101 -13.20 -1.24 -2.69
C THR A 101 -14.16 -1.26 -1.51
N GLU A 102 -13.64 -1.42 -0.30
CA GLU A 102 -14.44 -1.49 0.93
C GLU A 102 -15.04 -0.12 1.27
N ILE A 103 -14.29 0.97 1.05
CA ILE A 103 -14.79 2.33 1.22
C ILE A 103 -15.93 2.60 0.23
N ILE A 104 -15.78 2.15 -1.02
CA ILE A 104 -16.81 2.27 -2.05
C ILE A 104 -18.05 1.46 -1.66
N GLU A 105 -17.89 0.22 -1.19
CA GLU A 105 -19.00 -0.64 -0.76
C GLU A 105 -19.79 -0.01 0.39
N LYS A 106 -19.11 0.47 1.44
CA LYS A 106 -19.79 1.16 2.54
C LYS A 106 -20.46 2.45 2.11
N LEU A 107 -19.88 3.19 1.18
CA LEU A 107 -20.53 4.39 0.64
C LEU A 107 -21.73 4.06 -0.25
N LYS A 108 -21.73 2.92 -0.94
CA LYS A 108 -22.90 2.43 -1.70
C LYS A 108 -24.04 2.01 -0.78
N GLU A 109 -23.73 1.35 0.34
CA GLU A 109 -24.72 0.99 1.35
C GLU A 109 -25.38 2.23 1.97
N LEU A 110 -24.60 3.29 2.20
CA LEU A 110 -25.09 4.54 2.77
C LEU A 110 -25.79 5.45 1.75
N GLU A 111 -25.46 5.36 0.46
CA GLU A 111 -26.04 6.18 -0.62
C GLU A 111 -26.47 5.33 -1.84
N PRO A 112 -27.51 4.48 -1.71
CA PRO A 112 -28.01 3.68 -2.83
C PRO A 112 -28.63 4.53 -3.96
N GLU A 113 -28.99 5.79 -3.70
CA GLU A 113 -29.59 6.69 -4.69
C GLU A 113 -28.62 7.21 -5.75
N LYS A 114 -27.30 7.12 -5.52
CA LYS A 114 -26.31 7.65 -6.48
C LYS A 114 -25.83 6.61 -7.48
N ASP A 115 -25.59 7.08 -8.71
CA ASP A 115 -24.97 6.27 -9.76
C ASP A 115 -23.66 5.62 -9.28
N PRO A 116 -23.58 4.29 -9.21
CA PRO A 116 -22.44 3.59 -8.62
C PRO A 116 -21.13 3.88 -9.35
N VAL A 117 -21.19 4.00 -10.68
CA VAL A 117 -20.02 4.29 -11.53
C VAL A 117 -19.47 5.70 -11.29
N LYS A 118 -20.34 6.68 -11.03
CA LYS A 118 -19.92 8.06 -10.74
C LYS A 118 -19.37 8.17 -9.31
N LEU A 119 -19.99 7.46 -8.37
CA LEU A 119 -19.53 7.38 -6.98
C LEU A 119 -18.11 6.79 -6.91
N GLU A 120 -17.87 5.65 -7.56
CA GLU A 120 -16.55 5.00 -7.60
C GLU A 120 -15.44 5.92 -8.10
N LYS A 121 -15.66 6.55 -9.26
CA LYS A 121 -14.69 7.48 -9.84
C LYS A 121 -14.44 8.68 -8.93
N ALA A 122 -15.51 9.25 -8.37
CA ALA A 122 -15.40 10.38 -7.46
C ALA A 122 -14.62 10.02 -6.19
N VAL A 123 -14.95 8.89 -5.56
CA VAL A 123 -14.25 8.39 -4.35
C VAL A 123 -12.78 8.13 -4.65
N MET A 124 -12.45 7.49 -5.78
CA MET A 124 -11.05 7.23 -6.13
C MET A 124 -10.24 8.51 -6.35
N VAL A 125 -10.82 9.50 -7.03
CA VAL A 125 -10.20 10.82 -7.22
C VAL A 125 -10.02 11.52 -5.88
N LYS A 126 -11.02 11.46 -5.00
CA LYS A 126 -10.96 12.09 -3.67
C LYS A 126 -9.97 11.41 -2.74
N LEU A 127 -9.94 10.08 -2.67
CA LEU A 127 -8.93 9.32 -1.90
C LEU A 127 -7.51 9.68 -2.37
N SER A 128 -7.29 9.76 -3.69
CA SER A 128 -6.01 10.17 -4.24
C SER A 128 -5.65 11.62 -3.87
N ALA A 129 -6.62 12.53 -3.89
CA ALA A 129 -6.42 13.93 -3.51
C ALA A 129 -6.14 14.08 -2.01
N LEU A 130 -6.89 13.38 -1.16
CA LEU A 130 -6.72 13.38 0.30
C LEU A 130 -5.37 12.79 0.70
N HIS A 131 -4.97 11.69 0.07
CA HIS A 131 -3.65 11.09 0.29
C HIS A 131 -2.52 12.03 -0.14
N LYS A 132 -2.63 12.67 -1.32
CA LYS A 132 -1.66 13.68 -1.77
C LYS A 132 -1.63 14.92 -0.89
N ALA A 133 -2.77 15.32 -0.34
CA ALA A 133 -2.87 16.39 0.64
C ALA A 133 -2.36 15.98 2.04
N GLY A 134 -2.00 14.70 2.22
CA GLY A 134 -1.52 14.11 3.46
C GLY A 134 -2.58 14.00 4.56
N ARG A 135 -3.86 14.19 4.20
CA ARG A 135 -4.99 14.19 5.13
C ARG A 135 -5.45 12.79 5.54
N ILE A 136 -5.03 11.79 4.76
CA ILE A 136 -5.19 10.37 5.04
C ILE A 136 -3.84 9.71 4.69
N GLN A 137 -3.47 8.66 5.42
CA GLN A 137 -2.31 7.84 5.11
C GLN A 137 -2.72 6.69 4.19
N GLY A 138 -1.93 6.44 3.15
CA GLY A 138 -2.12 5.34 2.22
C GLY A 138 -0.99 4.34 2.36
N GLN A 139 -1.26 3.15 2.90
CA GLN A 139 -0.30 2.05 2.95
C GLN A 139 -0.55 1.11 1.77
N LYS A 140 0.49 0.88 0.96
CA LYS A 140 0.40 -0.09 -0.14
C LYS A 140 0.52 -1.50 0.43
N GLU A 141 -0.55 -2.27 0.35
CA GLU A 141 -0.61 -3.67 0.78
C GLU A 141 -0.78 -4.53 -0.48
N GLY A 142 0.33 -5.06 -0.98
CA GLY A 142 0.39 -5.82 -2.23
C GLY A 142 0.02 -4.98 -3.47
N ARG A 143 -1.09 -5.33 -4.13
CA ARG A 143 -1.62 -4.62 -5.31
C ARG A 143 -2.65 -3.54 -4.97
N LYS A 144 -3.09 -3.46 -3.71
CA LYS A 144 -4.13 -2.53 -3.25
C LYS A 144 -3.53 -1.45 -2.34
N PHE A 145 -4.24 -0.34 -2.23
CA PHE A 145 -3.94 0.71 -1.25
C PHE A 145 -4.96 0.63 -0.11
N LYS A 146 -4.43 0.52 1.10
CA LYS A 146 -5.19 0.65 2.34
C LYS A 146 -5.09 2.10 2.80
N TYR A 147 -6.23 2.72 3.05
CA TYR A 147 -6.31 4.09 3.49
C TYR A 147 -6.71 4.14 4.96
N GLN A 148 -6.09 5.02 5.72
CA GLN A 148 -6.40 5.31 7.12
C GLN A 148 -6.34 6.81 7.37
N LEU A 149 -7.03 7.29 8.41
CA LEU A 149 -6.89 8.67 8.91
C LEU A 149 -5.53 8.87 9.59
#